data_AF-A0A2C2UD13-F1
#
_entry.id   AF-A0A2C2UD13-F1
#
_cell.length_a   1.000
_cell.length_b   1.000
_cell.length_c   1.000
_cell.angle_alpha   90.00
_cell.angle_beta   90.00
_cell.angle_gamma   90.00
#
_symmetry.space_group_name_H-M   'P 1'
#
loop_
_entity.id
_entity.type
_entity.pdbx_description
1 polymer ?
#
loop_
_entity_poly.entity_id
_entity_poly.type
_entity_poly.pdbx_seq_one_letter_code
_entity_poly.pdbx_strand_id
1 'polypeptide(L)' 'MRIVTKVKNEELEIIKIYISLGFTITVEIFTVPEGYKSLANNSFPQHDELLGTGVHKNKKESVKLAIKALRELMEAFEE' A
#
# COMPACT_ATOMS: atom_id res chain seq x y z
N MET A 1 -3.67 14.38 7.01
CA MET A 1 -3.48 12.94 6.73
C MET A 1 -4.08 12.15 7.88
N ARG A 2 -5.02 11.24 7.58
CA ARG A 2 -5.61 10.34 8.59
C ARG A 2 -5.23 8.90 8.22
N ILE A 3 -4.74 8.14 9.18
CA ILE A 3 -4.36 6.73 8.99
C ILE A 3 -5.36 5.88 9.78
N VAL A 4 -5.95 4.89 9.14
CA VAL A 4 -6.85 3.91 9.77
C VAL A 4 -6.30 2.52 9.52
N THR A 5 -6.03 1.78 10.59
CA THR A 5 -5.55 0.40 10.52
C THR A 5 -6.68 -0.54 10.90
N LYS A 6 -6.90 -1.58 10.09
CA LYS A 6 -7.81 -2.69 10.37
C LYS A 6 -7.05 -4.00 10.24
N VAL A 7 -6.88 -4.70 11.35
CA VAL A 7 -6.38 -6.09 11.35
C VAL A 7 -7.54 -7.00 10.96
N LYS A 8 -7.38 -7.80 9.91
CA LYS A 8 -8.43 -8.75 9.46
C LYS A 8 -8.23 -10.14 10.07
N ASN A 9 -6.98 -10.57 10.20
CA ASN A 9 -6.55 -11.79 10.90
C ASN A 9 -5.05 -11.66 11.24
N GLU A 10 -4.41 -12.70 11.80
CA GLU A 10 -2.98 -12.68 12.16
C GLU A 10 -2.06 -12.52 10.94
N GLU A 11 -2.54 -12.85 9.75
CA GLU A 11 -1.78 -12.88 8.50
C GLU A 11 -1.99 -11.63 7.63
N LEU A 12 -3.05 -10.83 7.87
CA LEU A 12 -3.44 -9.70 7.05
C LEU A 12 -3.85 -8.48 7.88
N GLU A 13 -3.08 -7.40 7.71
CA GLU A 13 -3.37 -6.06 8.21
C GLU A 13 -3.63 -5.11 7.05
N ILE A 14 -4.70 -4.31 7.12
CA ILE A 14 -5.04 -3.31 6.11
C ILE A 14 -4.87 -1.92 6.70
N ILE A 15 -4.05 -1.09 6.06
CA ILE A 15 -3.87 0.32 6.38
C ILE A 15 -4.53 1.16 5.29
N LYS A 16 -5.44 2.04 5.68
CA LYS A 16 -5.99 3.08 4.79
C LYS A 16 -5.40 4.43 5.16
N ILE A 17 -4.75 5.07 4.20
CA ILE A 17 -4.11 6.38 4.34
C ILE A 17 -4.97 7.37 3.56
N TYR A 18 -5.74 8.18 4.29
CA TYR A 18 -6.56 9.24 3.72
C TYR A 18 -5.72 10.50 3.55
N ILE A 19 -5.53 10.89 2.30
CA ILE A 19 -4.83 12.08 1.84
C ILE A 19 -5.88 13.12 1.42
N SER A 20 -5.48 14.38 1.27
CA SER A 20 -6.38 15.48 0.88
C SER A 20 -7.10 15.20 -0.44
N LEU A 21 -8.27 15.85 -0.63
CA LEU A 21 -9.06 15.82 -1.87
C LEU A 21 -9.61 14.44 -2.28
N GLY A 22 -9.86 13.55 -1.32
CA GLY A 22 -10.49 12.24 -1.59
C GLY A 22 -9.52 11.16 -2.07
N PHE A 23 -8.22 11.47 -2.16
CA PHE A 23 -7.19 10.48 -2.45
C PHE A 23 -6.96 9.57 -1.24
N THR A 24 -7.10 8.26 -1.44
CA THR A 24 -6.83 7.25 -0.41
C THR A 24 -5.86 6.22 -0.96
N ILE A 25 -4.82 5.91 -0.18
CA ILE A 25 -3.95 4.76 -0.44
C ILE A 25 -4.38 3.63 0.49
N THR A 26 -4.69 2.46 -0.06
CA THR A 26 -4.92 1.26 0.75
C THR A 26 -3.69 0.37 0.64
N VAL A 27 -3.18 -0.07 1.79
CA VAL A 27 -2.06 -0.99 1.90
C VAL A 27 -2.51 -2.25 2.60
N GLU A 28 -2.39 -3.38 1.91
CA GLU A 28 -2.59 -4.72 2.47
C GLU A 28 -1.24 -5.30 2.84
N ILE A 29 -1.07 -5.69 4.11
CA ILE A 29 0.17 -6.19 4.68
C ILE A 29 -0.04 -7.64 5.05
N PHE A 30 0.71 -8.51 4.39
CA PHE A 30 0.73 -9.94 4.61
C PHE A 30 1.94 -10.34 5.44
N THR A 31 1.71 -11.10 6.50
CA THR A 31 2.79 -11.80 7.22
C THR A 31 3.14 -13.06 6.43
N VAL A 32 4.40 -13.19 6.01
CA VAL A 32 4.92 -14.33 5.25
C VAL A 32 6.13 -14.93 5.96
N PRO A 33 6.53 -16.19 5.71
CA PRO A 33 7.66 -16.81 6.43
C PRO A 33 8.97 -16.00 6.38
N GLU A 34 9.18 -15.24 5.31
CA GLU A 34 10.40 -14.43 5.09
C GLU A 34 10.30 -13.00 5.67
N GLY A 35 9.17 -12.62 6.27
CA GLY A 35 8.92 -11.29 6.81
C GLY A 35 7.53 -10.75 6.47
N TYR A 36 7.50 -9.63 5.75
CA TYR A 36 6.26 -8.95 5.36
C TYR A 36 6.23 -8.68 3.86
N LYS A 37 5.07 -8.90 3.26
CA LYS A 37 4.74 -8.49 1.88
C LYS A 37 3.62 -7.47 1.95
N SER A 38 3.81 -6.31 1.36
CA SER A 38 2.80 -5.24 1.31
C SER A 38 2.39 -4.98 -0.12
N LEU A 39 1.09 -4.79 -0.32
CA LEU A 39 0.47 -4.39 -1.60
C LEU A 39 -0.20 -3.04 -1.39
N ALA A 40 0.11 -2.06 -2.22
CA ALA A 40 -0.46 -0.72 -2.14
C ALA A 40 -1.20 -0.38 -3.43
N ASN A 41 -2.43 0.10 -3.31
CA ASN A 41 -3.20 0.67 -4.41
C ASN A 41 -3.78 2.03 -4.00
N ASN A 42 -4.37 2.75 -4.95
CA ASN A 42 -5.00 4.03 -4.70
C ASN A 42 -6.50 4.02 -5.05
N SER A 43 -7.19 5.11 -4.70
CA SER A 43 -8.64 5.25 -4.88
C SER A 43 -9.06 5.90 -6.20
N PHE A 44 -8.12 6.21 -7.11
CA PHE A 44 -8.46 6.77 -8.42
C PHE A 44 -8.82 5.62 -9.38
N PRO A 45 -10.04 5.63 -9.97
CA PRO A 45 -10.47 4.57 -10.88
C PRO A 45 -9.58 4.39 -12.11
N GLN A 46 -8.93 5.47 -12.56
CA GLN A 46 -7.99 5.45 -13.69
C GLN A 46 -6.72 4.64 -13.38
N HIS A 47 -6.45 4.40 -12.09
CA HIS A 47 -5.28 3.68 -11.59
C HIS A 47 -5.66 2.33 -10.97
N ASP A 48 -6.84 1.78 -11.28
CA ASP A 48 -7.30 0.50 -10.71
C ASP A 48 -6.33 -0.66 -10.99
N GLU A 49 -5.54 -0.55 -12.07
CA GLU A 49 -4.50 -1.52 -12.44
C GLU A 49 -3.15 -1.29 -11.74
N LEU A 50 -2.93 -0.12 -11.11
CA LEU A 50 -1.67 0.22 -10.48
C LEU A 50 -1.57 -0.42 -9.09
N LEU A 51 -0.59 -1.31 -8.95
CA LEU A 51 -0.33 -2.04 -7.72
C LEU A 51 1.15 -1.95 -7.33
N GLY A 52 1.44 -1.18 -6.29
CA GLY A 52 2.77 -1.11 -5.70
C GLY A 52 3.02 -2.32 -4.78
N THR A 53 4.21 -2.92 -4.89
CA THR A 53 4.60 -4.09 -4.09
C THR A 53 5.85 -3.81 -3.27
N GLY A 54 5.88 -4.28 -2.02
CA GLY A 54 7.06 -4.14 -1.16
C GLY A 54 7.27 -5.35 -0.26
N VAL A 55 8.44 -5.97 -0.33
CA VAL A 55 8.81 -7.14 0.49
C VAL A 55 9.97 -6.77 1.41
N HIS A 56 9.80 -6.97 2.72
CA HIS A 56 10.86 -6.71 3.69
C HIS A 56 10.66 -7.45 5.01
N LYS A 57 11.74 -7.77 5.72
CA LYS A 57 11.71 -8.38 7.08
C LYS A 57 11.03 -7.49 8.13
N ASN A 58 11.05 -6.18 7.90
CA ASN A 58 10.43 -5.17 8.76
C ASN A 58 9.12 -4.68 8.12
N LYS A 59 8.02 -4.74 8.88
CA LYS A 59 6.69 -4.30 8.43
C LYS A 59 6.68 -2.87 7.89
N LYS A 60 7.29 -1.92 8.60
CA LYS A 60 7.29 -0.50 8.20
C LYS A 60 8.03 -0.30 6.87
N GLU A 61 9.14 -0.99 6.68
CA GLU A 61 9.90 -0.91 5.44
C GLU A 61 9.17 -1.59 4.27
N SER A 62 8.51 -2.73 4.50
CA SER A 62 7.65 -3.37 3.49
C SER A 62 6.56 -2.42 2.99
N VAL A 63 5.88 -1.72 3.91
CA VAL A 63 4.86 -0.70 3.58
C VAL A 63 5.47 0.48 2.81
N LYS A 64 6.62 1.01 3.25
CA LYS A 64 7.29 2.11 2.54
C LYS A 64 7.65 1.74 1.11
N LEU A 65 8.17 0.52 0.89
CA LEU A 65 8.50 0.01 -0.44
C LEU A 65 7.25 -0.09 -1.32
N ALA A 66 6.15 -0.63 -0.80
CA ALA A 66 4.90 -0.74 -1.55
C ALA A 66 4.34 0.62 -1.96
N ILE A 67 4.32 1.61 -1.04
CA ILE A 67 3.87 2.97 -1.34
C ILE A 67 4.80 3.66 -2.34
N LYS A 68 6.12 3.48 -2.21
CA LYS A 68 7.11 4.03 -3.15
C LYS A 68 6.89 3.47 -4.56
N ALA A 69 6.75 2.15 -4.69
CA ALA A 69 6.49 1.49 -5.96
C ALA A 69 5.17 1.96 -6.59
N LEU A 70 4.09 2.11 -5.80
CA LEU A 70 2.83 2.66 -6.30
C LEU A 70 3.00 4.09 -6.83
N ARG A 71 3.77 4.92 -6.12
CA ARG A 71 4.02 6.30 -6.53
C ARG A 71 4.80 6.35 -7.85
N GLU A 72 5.82 5.51 -8.01
CA GLU A 72 6.58 5.40 -9.27
C GLU A 72 5.68 4.98 -10.44
N LEU A 73 4.75 4.05 -10.21
CA LEU A 73 3.75 3.65 -11.21
C LEU A 73 2.78 4.78 -11.57
N MET A 74 2.34 5.56 -10.58
CA MET A 74 1.47 6.72 -10.82
C MET A 74 2.20 7.82 -11.61
N GLU A 75 3.45 8.11 -11.27
CA GLU A 75 4.28 9.09 -11.98
C GLU A 75 4.52 8.66 -13.44
N ALA A 76 4.71 7.37 -13.71
CA ALA A 76 4.86 6.84 -15.07
C ALA A 76 3.55 6.75 -15.87
N PHE A 77 2.38 6.81 -15.20
CA PHE A 77 1.08 6.78 -15.86
C PHE A 77 0.63 8.17 -16.34
N GLU A 78 1.17 9.24 -15.76
CA GLU A 78 0.88 10.62 -16.15
C GLU A 78 1.69 11.10 -17.39
N GLU A 79 2.63 10.29 -17.89
CA GLU A 79 3.38 10.50 -19.16
C GLU A 79 2.73 9.80 -20.37
#